data_AF-A0A9E5ZJA6-F1
#
_entry.id   AF-A0A9E5ZJA6-F1
#
_cell.length_a   1.000
_cell.length_b   1.000
_cell.length_c   1.000
_cell.angle_alpha   90.00
_cell.angle_beta   90.00
_cell.angle_gamma   90.00
#
_symmetry.space_group_name_H-M   'P 1'
#
loop_
_entity.id
_entity.type
_entity.pdbx_description
1 polymer ?
#
loop_
_entity_poly.entity_id
_entity_poly.type
_entity_poly.pdbx_seq_one_letter_code
_entity_poly.pdbx_strand_id
1 'polypeptide(L)'
;MNLFQKITRSIIKISFGTSVSIIEYFSKMDKYHQQVDKLRKLESVTLGKEIAKCLDKYKLTLVPKYESHDLKHVLLDYKMTAEDEIRMQAFMIGNGNY
;
A
#
# COMPACT_ATOMS: atom_id res chain seq x y z
N MET A 1 -8.54 16.97 -17.45
CA MET A 1 -7.39 17.12 -16.53
C MET A 1 -6.33 17.98 -17.21
N ASN A 2 -5.94 19.09 -16.59
CA ASN A 2 -4.99 20.03 -17.19
C ASN A 2 -3.54 19.52 -17.10
N LEU A 3 -2.61 20.23 -17.73
CA LEU A 3 -1.20 19.83 -17.78
C LEU A 3 -0.56 19.73 -16.38
N PHE A 4 -0.85 20.70 -15.52
CA PHE A 4 -0.35 20.72 -14.14
C PHE A 4 -0.80 19.48 -13.35
N GLN A 5 -2.09 19.15 -13.40
CA GLN A 5 -2.64 17.96 -12.74
C GLN A 5 -1.99 16.67 -13.23
N LYS A 6 -1.69 16.56 -14.54
CA LYS A 6 -0.96 15.40 -15.08
C LYS A 6 0.46 15.31 -14.51
N ILE A 7 1.20 16.42 -14.49
CA ILE A 7 2.55 16.47 -13.95
C ILE A 7 2.55 16.09 -12.47
N THR A 8 1.65 16.68 -11.67
CA THR A 8 1.52 16.37 -10.24
C THR A 8 1.26 14.89 -10.01
N ARG A 9 0.31 14.27 -10.73
CA ARG A 9 0.03 12.84 -10.59
C ARG A 9 1.22 11.96 -10.98
N SER A 10 1.97 12.35 -12.01
CA SER A 10 3.20 11.65 -12.39
C SER A 10 4.26 11.71 -11.28
N ILE A 11 4.48 12.88 -10.69
CA ILE A 11 5.42 13.05 -9.57
C ILE A 11 5.01 12.14 -8.41
N ILE A 12 3.75 12.18 -7.98
CA ILE A 12 3.25 11.35 -6.87
C ILE A 12 3.45 9.87 -7.15
N LYS A 13 3.14 9.41 -8.37
CA LYS A 13 3.33 8.01 -8.76
C LYS A 13 4.79 7.58 -8.70
N ILE A 14 5.71 8.42 -9.19
CA ILE A 14 7.14 8.15 -9.16
C ILE A 14 7.62 8.13 -7.70
N SER A 15 7.28 9.15 -6.92
CA SER A 15 7.64 9.24 -5.50
C SER A 15 7.19 8.02 -4.71
N PHE A 16 5.92 7.60 -4.87
CA PHE A 16 5.39 6.41 -4.20
C PHE A 16 6.22 5.16 -4.55
N GLY A 17 6.41 4.87 -5.83
CA GLY A 17 7.15 3.68 -6.27
C GLY A 17 8.61 3.71 -5.79
N THR A 18 9.28 4.86 -5.92
CA THR A 18 10.66 5.04 -5.46
C THR A 18 10.77 4.87 -3.94
N SER A 19 9.84 5.41 -3.15
CA SER A 19 9.83 5.24 -1.70
C SER A 19 9.70 3.78 -1.28
N VAL A 20 8.74 3.05 -1.87
CA VAL A 20 8.57 1.61 -1.60
C VAL A 20 9.84 0.85 -1.95
N SER A 21 10.40 1.04 -3.14
CA SER A 21 11.63 0.34 -3.58
C SER A 21 12.83 0.64 -2.68
N ILE A 22 13.00 1.88 -2.22
CA ILE A 22 14.08 2.24 -1.29
C ILE A 22 13.90 1.50 0.03
N ILE A 23 12.69 1.50 0.61
CA ILE A 23 12.44 0.83 1.88
C ILE A 23 12.72 -0.67 1.76
N GLU A 24 12.22 -1.31 0.69
CA GLU A 24 12.45 -2.73 0.43
C GLU A 24 13.95 -3.05 0.29
N TYR A 25 14.69 -2.25 -0.49
CA TYR A 25 16.12 -2.45 -0.73
C TYR A 25 16.94 -2.41 0.57
N PHE A 26 16.62 -1.49 1.48
CA PHE A 26 17.35 -1.34 2.75
C PHE A 26 16.80 -2.21 3.89
N SER A 27 15.79 -3.05 3.62
CA SER A 27 15.12 -3.85 4.65
C SER A 27 15.37 -5.35 4.49
N LYS A 28 15.28 -6.08 5.61
CA LYS A 28 15.30 -7.55 5.61
C LYS A 28 13.92 -8.09 5.23
N MET A 29 13.70 -8.33 3.94
CA MET A 29 12.38 -8.64 3.39
C MET A 29 11.88 -10.07 3.61
N ASP A 30 12.75 -11.03 3.96
CA ASP A 30 12.37 -12.45 4.11
C ASP A 30 11.20 -12.65 5.06
N LYS A 31 11.19 -11.95 6.19
CA LYS A 31 10.11 -12.01 7.17
C LYS A 31 8.77 -11.55 6.56
N TYR A 32 8.79 -10.48 5.77
CA TYR A 32 7.61 -9.87 5.17
C TYR A 32 7.07 -10.74 4.03
N HIS A 33 7.93 -11.33 3.21
CA HIS A 33 7.53 -12.32 2.22
C HIS A 33 6.86 -13.53 2.88
N GLN A 34 7.44 -14.08 3.94
CA GLN A 34 6.84 -15.17 4.71
C GLN A 34 5.51 -14.78 5.36
N GLN A 35 5.37 -13.53 5.81
CA GLN A 35 4.10 -13.02 6.35
C GLN A 35 3.03 -12.97 5.25
N VAL A 36 3.34 -12.43 4.07
CA VAL A 36 2.41 -12.43 2.93
C VAL A 36 2.02 -13.85 2.55
N ASP A 37 2.95 -14.80 2.52
CA ASP A 37 2.64 -16.21 2.25
C ASP A 37 1.69 -16.83 3.27
N LYS A 38 1.81 -16.45 4.55
CA LYS A 38 0.85 -16.87 5.58
C LYS A 38 -0.53 -16.25 5.34
N LEU A 39 -0.57 -14.95 5.00
CA LEU A 39 -1.82 -14.25 4.68
C LEU A 39 -2.53 -14.88 3.46
N ARG A 40 -1.77 -15.29 2.44
CA ARG A 40 -2.31 -16.02 1.27
C ARG A 40 -2.97 -17.34 1.64
N LYS A 41 -2.61 -17.98 2.76
CA LYS A 41 -3.17 -19.26 3.20
C LYS A 41 -4.42 -19.12 4.08
N LEU A 42 -4.76 -17.90 4.49
CA LEU A 42 -5.96 -17.65 5.29
C LEU A 42 -7.24 -17.92 4.48
N GLU A 43 -8.33 -18.17 5.21
CA GLU A 43 -9.65 -18.39 4.63
C GLU A 43 -10.11 -17.17 3.82
N SER A 44 -10.83 -17.45 2.72
CA SER A 44 -11.52 -16.41 1.96
C SER A 44 -12.44 -15.60 2.87
N VAL A 45 -12.60 -14.30 2.60
CA VAL A 45 -13.41 -13.34 3.40
C VAL A 45 -12.69 -12.82 4.65
N THR A 46 -11.56 -13.39 5.07
CA THR A 46 -10.76 -12.76 6.14
C THR A 46 -10.02 -11.53 5.64
N LEU A 47 -9.90 -10.50 6.49
CA LEU A 47 -9.17 -9.28 6.15
C LEU A 47 -7.71 -9.57 5.74
N GLY A 48 -7.05 -10.51 6.41
CA GLY A 48 -5.69 -10.92 6.06
C GLY A 48 -5.57 -11.52 4.66
N LYS A 49 -6.53 -12.37 4.25
CA LYS A 49 -6.57 -12.93 2.87
C LYS A 49 -6.80 -11.85 1.84
N GLU A 50 -7.65 -10.86 2.14
CA GLU A 50 -7.93 -9.74 1.24
C GLU A 50 -6.73 -8.79 1.10
N ILE A 51 -5.92 -8.57 2.15
CA ILE A 51 -4.63 -7.87 2.03
C ILE A 51 -3.71 -8.57 1.04
N ALA A 52 -3.54 -9.89 1.18
CA ALA A 52 -2.66 -10.63 0.28
C ALA A 52 -3.10 -10.51 -1.19
N LYS A 53 -4.41 -10.61 -1.46
CA LYS A 53 -4.97 -10.40 -2.80
C LYS A 53 -4.73 -8.97 -3.31
N CYS A 54 -4.85 -7.97 -2.45
CA CYS A 54 -4.60 -6.58 -2.80
C CYS A 54 -3.13 -6.37 -3.21
N LEU A 55 -2.20 -6.85 -2.39
CA LEU A 55 -0.76 -6.81 -2.68
C LEU A 55 -0.42 -7.52 -4.00
N ASP A 56 -0.94 -8.73 -4.21
CA ASP A 56 -0.73 -9.51 -5.44
C ASP A 56 -1.26 -8.76 -6.68
N LYS A 57 -2.43 -8.12 -6.57
CA LYS A 57 -3.04 -7.33 -7.65
C LYS A 57 -2.18 -6.15 -8.09
N TYR A 58 -1.54 -5.47 -7.14
CA TYR A 58 -0.68 -4.32 -7.42
C TYR A 58 0.80 -4.67 -7.59
N LYS A 59 1.14 -5.97 -7.51
CA LYS A 59 2.53 -6.48 -7.57
C LYS A 59 3.43 -5.87 -6.50
N LEU A 60 2.87 -5.74 -5.29
CA LEU A 60 3.54 -5.22 -4.10
C LEU A 60 3.72 -6.34 -3.08
N THR A 61 4.53 -6.07 -2.06
CA THR A 61 4.62 -6.88 -0.84
C THR A 61 4.36 -5.98 0.37
N LEU A 62 4.28 -6.56 1.57
CA LEU A 62 4.20 -5.76 2.80
C LEU A 62 5.45 -4.90 2.94
N VAL A 63 5.23 -3.60 3.14
CA VAL A 63 6.32 -2.68 3.41
C VAL A 63 6.65 -2.71 4.92
N PRO A 64 7.92 -2.89 5.30
CA PRO A 64 8.35 -2.92 6.69
C PRO A 64 7.85 -1.74 7.53
N LYS A 65 7.12 -2.01 8.63
CA LYS A 65 6.49 -1.03 9.53
C LYS A 65 5.27 -0.30 8.97
N TYR A 66 4.83 -0.64 7.76
CA TYR A 66 3.63 -0.09 7.12
C TYR A 66 2.51 -1.13 7.02
N GLU A 67 2.61 -2.28 7.70
CA GLU A 67 1.58 -3.33 7.60
C GLU A 67 0.19 -2.84 8.03
N SER A 68 0.13 -2.07 9.12
CA SER A 68 -1.11 -1.45 9.61
C SER A 68 -1.58 -0.29 8.71
N HIS A 69 -0.69 0.30 7.91
CA HIS A 69 -1.05 1.27 6.89
C HIS A 69 -1.69 0.54 5.69
N ASP A 70 -1.01 -0.47 5.15
CA ASP A 70 -1.44 -1.23 3.98
C ASP A 70 -2.77 -1.96 4.22
N LEU A 71 -3.03 -2.38 5.47
CA LEU A 71 -4.32 -2.91 5.92
C LEU A 71 -5.50 -1.96 5.62
N LYS A 72 -5.31 -0.65 5.79
CA LYS A 72 -6.38 0.34 5.64
C LYS A 72 -6.88 0.41 4.20
N HIS A 73 -6.03 0.12 3.21
CA HIS A 73 -6.43 0.09 1.80
C HIS A 73 -7.56 -0.91 1.57
N VAL A 74 -7.44 -2.08 2.18
CA VAL A 74 -8.48 -3.12 2.08
C VAL A 74 -9.69 -2.77 2.92
N LEU A 75 -9.48 -2.28 4.15
CA LEU A 75 -10.58 -1.97 5.06
C LEU A 75 -11.48 -0.83 4.55
N LEU A 76 -10.89 0.18 3.91
CA LEU A 76 -11.57 1.38 3.44
C LEU A 76 -11.90 1.33 1.93
N ASP A 77 -11.56 0.24 1.25
CA ASP A 77 -11.66 0.08 -0.21
C ASP A 77 -10.92 1.19 -0.99
N TYR A 78 -9.77 1.61 -0.48
CA TYR A 78 -8.83 2.52 -1.16
C TYR A 78 -7.77 1.70 -1.88
N LYS A 79 -7.65 1.82 -3.20
CA LYS A 79 -6.69 1.04 -3.99
C LYS A 79 -5.25 1.48 -3.69
N MET A 80 -4.27 0.63 -3.98
CA MET A 80 -2.85 1.01 -3.93
C MET A 80 -2.44 1.76 -5.22
N THR A 81 -3.13 2.87 -5.49
CA THR A 81 -2.85 3.78 -6.60
C THR A 81 -2.51 5.14 -6.05
N ALA A 82 -1.69 5.93 -6.77
CA ALA A 82 -1.29 7.27 -6.33
C ALA A 82 -2.47 8.17 -5.91
N GLU A 83 -3.65 8.06 -6.54
CA GLU A 83 -4.81 8.88 -6.16
C GLU A 83 -5.43 8.43 -4.84
N ASP A 84 -5.52 7.11 -4.65
CA ASP A 84 -6.13 6.52 -3.46
C ASP A 84 -5.16 6.54 -2.26
N GLU A 85 -3.85 6.61 -2.49
CA GLU A 85 -2.87 7.00 -1.47
C GLU A 85 -3.18 8.40 -0.92
N ILE A 86 -3.48 9.38 -1.79
CA ILE A 86 -3.86 10.74 -1.33
C ILE A 86 -5.15 10.70 -0.52
N ARG A 87 -6.13 9.87 -0.92
CA ARG A 87 -7.36 9.67 -0.15
C ARG A 87 -7.08 9.04 1.22
N MET A 88 -6.18 8.05 1.26
CA MET A 88 -5.72 7.42 2.50
C MET A 88 -5.07 8.45 3.42
N GLN A 89 -4.15 9.25 2.90
CA GLN A 89 -3.48 10.31 3.66
C GLN A 89 -4.48 11.34 4.19
N ALA A 90 -5.44 11.78 3.37
CA ALA A 90 -6.49 12.69 3.81
C ALA A 90 -7.37 12.07 4.91
N PHE A 91 -7.73 10.79 4.79
CA PHE A 91 -8.46 10.06 5.82
C PHE A 91 -7.66 9.96 7.12
N MET A 92 -6.36 9.63 7.04
CA MET A 92 -5.48 9.50 8.19
C MET A 92 -5.32 10.84 8.92
N ILE A 93 -5.07 11.93 8.19
CA ILE A 93 -5.00 13.29 8.74
C ILE A 93 -6.31 13.65 9.45
N GLY A 94 -7.46 13.39 8.82
CA GLY A 94 -8.77 13.66 9.42
C GLY A 94 -9.04 12.89 10.72
N ASN A 95 -8.35 11.78 10.95
CA ASN A 95 -8.45 10.95 12.16
C ASN A 95 -7.28 11.18 13.14
N GLY A 96 -6.44 12.20 12.93
CA GLY A 96 -5.29 12.48 13.79
C GLY A 96 -4.18 11.41 13.75
N ASN A 97 -4.13 10.63 12.66
CA ASN A 97 -3.10 9.63 12.40
C ASN A 97 -2.14 10.21 11.36
N TYR A 98 -0.92 10.57 11.77
CA TYR A 98 0.10 11.21 10.94
C TYR A 98 1.33 10.32 10.77
#